data_AF-A0A2W4TS71-F1
#
_entry.id   AF-A0A2W4TS71-F1
#
_cell.length_a   1.000
_cell.length_b   1.000
_cell.length_c   1.000
_cell.angle_alpha   90.00
_cell.angle_beta   90.00
_cell.angle_gamma   90.00
#
_symmetry.space_group_name_H-M   'P 1'
#
loop_
_entity.id
_entity.type
_entity.pdbx_description
1 polymer ?
#
loop_
_entity_poly.entity_id
_entity_poly.type
_entity_poly.pdbx_seq_one_letter_code
_entity_poly.pdbx_strand_id
1 'polypeptide(L)'
;MKFFYAWLHSAFGHPSVLTEARSINALLRGQDHPFYRLSGGLSDFPPPNSRRHVDETLVRVAQVEIGELTEYEYEGQGFTHHITRDRVRFEHSVFGECPEWPIWCCTLAQYKAALLGYRQFLDMPKSIETELIIDLPEGEARCD
;
A
#
# COMPACT_ATOMS: atom_id res chain seq x y z
N MET A 1 15.33 -3.02 -0.50
CA MET A 1 14.47 -2.85 -1.70
C MET A 1 13.84 -1.46 -1.62
N LYS A 2 13.82 -0.62 -2.68
CA LYS A 2 13.34 0.78 -2.57
C LYS A 2 11.89 0.94 -3.02
N PHE A 3 11.08 1.71 -2.29
CA PHE A 3 9.70 2.07 -2.60
C PHE A 3 9.55 3.60 -2.61
N PHE A 4 8.64 4.14 -3.42
CA PHE A 4 8.57 5.57 -3.73
C PHE A 4 7.13 6.10 -3.71
N TYR A 5 6.95 7.32 -3.18
CA TYR A 5 5.72 8.10 -3.23
C TYR A 5 5.96 9.46 -3.89
N ALA A 6 5.13 9.81 -4.88
CA ALA A 6 5.06 11.14 -5.48
C ALA A 6 3.62 11.60 -5.74
N TRP A 7 3.41 12.91 -5.81
CA TRP A 7 2.18 13.49 -6.33
C TRP A 7 2.23 13.63 -7.86
N LEU A 8 1.19 13.18 -8.57
CA LEU A 8 1.05 13.33 -10.03
C LEU A 8 -0.06 14.30 -10.42
N HIS A 9 0.05 14.84 -11.64
CA HIS A 9 -1.05 15.53 -12.30
C HIS A 9 -2.15 14.54 -12.72
N SER A 10 -3.41 14.92 -12.48
CA SER A 10 -4.56 14.25 -13.09
C SER A 10 -4.52 14.39 -14.60
N ALA A 11 -4.77 13.30 -15.32
CA ALA A 11 -4.89 13.30 -16.78
C ALA A 11 -6.14 14.06 -17.30
N PHE A 12 -7.09 14.41 -16.42
CA PHE A 12 -8.40 14.95 -16.80
C PHE A 12 -8.71 16.29 -16.10
N GLY A 13 -8.11 17.39 -16.57
CA GLY A 13 -8.67 18.76 -16.64
C GLY A 13 -9.32 19.46 -15.42
N HIS A 14 -9.41 18.82 -14.26
CA HIS A 14 -9.95 19.33 -13.00
C HIS A 14 -8.80 19.49 -11.99
N PRO A 15 -8.93 20.31 -10.91
CA PRO A 15 -7.81 20.59 -10.01
C PRO A 15 -7.12 19.29 -9.61
N SER A 16 -5.78 19.26 -9.71
CA SER A 16 -4.91 18.10 -9.60
C SER A 16 -5.50 16.99 -8.73
N VAL A 17 -6.11 15.98 -9.35
CA VAL A 17 -6.51 14.76 -8.64
C VAL A 17 -5.23 14.07 -8.20
N LEU A 18 -5.04 14.01 -6.89
CA LEU A 18 -3.90 13.40 -6.21
C LEU A 18 -3.79 11.96 -6.68
N THR A 19 -2.83 11.69 -7.56
CA THR A 19 -2.56 10.33 -8.02
C THR A 19 -1.13 10.01 -7.62
N GLU A 20 -0.93 8.92 -6.89
CA GLU A 20 0.36 8.56 -6.33
C GLU A 20 1.22 7.88 -7.42
N ALA A 21 2.42 8.40 -7.68
CA ALA A 21 3.40 7.72 -8.55
C ALA A 21 4.21 6.73 -7.73
N ARG A 22 4.35 5.48 -8.19
CA ARG A 22 4.95 4.38 -7.43
C ARG A 22 6.02 3.62 -8.25
N SER A 23 7.30 3.84 -7.88
CA SER A 23 8.59 3.20 -8.31
C SER A 23 9.46 3.84 -9.42
N ILE A 24 10.76 4.03 -9.11
CA ILE A 24 11.84 4.47 -10.01
C ILE A 24 12.30 3.40 -11.01
N ASN A 25 12.06 2.11 -10.72
CA ASN A 25 12.42 1.01 -11.63
C ASN A 25 11.30 0.68 -12.65
N ALA A 26 10.15 1.35 -12.55
CA ALA A 26 8.94 1.02 -13.30
C ALA A 26 8.58 1.98 -14.44
N LEU A 27 9.42 2.98 -14.75
CA LEU A 27 9.19 3.81 -15.96
C LEU A 27 9.27 3.00 -17.27
N LEU A 28 9.72 1.73 -17.24
CA LEU A 28 9.78 0.88 -18.44
C LEU A 28 9.37 -0.60 -18.27
N ARG A 29 8.97 -1.09 -17.09
CA ARG A 29 8.56 -2.51 -16.93
C ARG A 29 7.39 -2.72 -15.97
N GLY A 30 6.22 -2.95 -16.56
CA GLY A 30 5.34 -4.09 -16.22
C GLY A 30 4.30 -3.88 -15.12
N GLN A 31 3.03 -4.05 -15.50
CA GLN A 31 1.87 -4.25 -14.61
C GLN A 31 2.02 -5.48 -13.68
N ASP A 32 3.04 -6.32 -13.88
CA ASP A 32 3.31 -7.55 -13.12
C ASP A 32 4.25 -7.39 -11.93
N HIS A 33 4.70 -6.17 -11.61
CA HIS A 33 5.60 -6.00 -10.47
C HIS A 33 4.83 -6.01 -9.14
N PRO A 34 5.22 -6.80 -8.12
CA PRO A 34 4.61 -6.77 -6.77
C PRO A 34 4.51 -5.36 -6.14
N PHE A 35 5.31 -4.40 -6.60
CA PHE A 35 5.24 -3.00 -6.16
C PHE A 35 4.01 -2.26 -6.67
N TYR A 36 3.57 -2.52 -7.90
CA TYR A 36 2.37 -1.89 -8.44
C TYR A 36 1.15 -2.27 -7.60
N ARG A 37 1.16 -3.48 -7.03
CA ARG A 37 0.09 -4.04 -6.19
C ARG A 37 0.15 -3.57 -4.73
N LEU A 38 1.32 -3.51 -4.08
CA LEU A 38 1.48 -2.87 -2.74
C LEU A 38 1.03 -1.43 -2.80
N SER A 39 1.40 -0.77 -3.90
CA SER A 39 0.93 0.57 -4.15
C SER A 39 -0.60 0.59 -4.25
N GLY A 40 -1.21 -0.26 -5.10
CA GLY A 40 -2.67 -0.38 -5.22
C GLY A 40 -3.38 -0.49 -3.87
N GLY A 41 -2.87 -1.34 -2.96
CA GLY A 41 -3.40 -1.47 -1.61
C GLY A 41 -3.25 -0.21 -0.74
N LEU A 42 -2.24 0.64 -0.95
CA LEU A 42 -2.11 1.90 -0.21
C LEU A 42 -3.05 3.01 -0.73
N SER A 43 -3.49 2.92 -1.99
CA SER A 43 -4.57 3.80 -2.49
C SER A 43 -5.94 3.44 -1.91
N ASP A 44 -6.05 2.31 -1.23
CA ASP A 44 -7.30 1.87 -0.63
C ASP A 44 -7.68 2.61 0.65
N PHE A 45 -6.81 3.51 1.13
CA PHE A 45 -7.11 4.40 2.23
C PHE A 45 -7.80 5.68 1.70
N PRO A 46 -9.14 5.78 1.74
CA PRO A 46 -9.84 6.83 1.00
C PRO A 46 -9.66 8.22 1.61
N PRO A 47 -9.45 9.26 0.78
CA PRO A 47 -9.56 10.65 1.24
C PRO A 47 -11.01 10.96 1.64
N PRO A 48 -11.24 11.93 2.56
CA PRO A 48 -10.24 12.78 3.21
C PRO A 48 -9.56 12.12 4.43
N ASN A 49 -9.96 10.89 4.79
CA ASN A 49 -9.56 10.25 6.05
C ASN A 49 -8.35 9.31 5.91
N SER A 50 -7.62 9.35 4.79
CA SER A 50 -6.48 8.46 4.51
C SER A 50 -5.52 8.38 5.70
N ARG A 51 -5.16 9.53 6.29
CA ARG A 51 -4.29 9.58 7.47
C ARG A 51 -4.86 8.81 8.66
N ARG A 52 -6.12 9.07 9.00
CA ARG A 52 -6.78 8.41 10.14
C ARG A 52 -6.81 6.90 9.94
N HIS A 53 -7.19 6.43 8.75
CA HIS A 53 -7.23 5.01 8.46
C HIS A 53 -5.85 4.36 8.51
N VAL A 54 -4.81 5.01 7.99
CA VAL A 54 -3.42 4.52 8.09
C VAL A 54 -2.96 4.45 9.54
N ASP A 55 -3.24 5.47 10.35
CA ASP A 55 -2.89 5.48 11.78
C ASP A 55 -3.62 4.35 12.53
N GLU A 56 -4.91 4.14 12.28
CA GLU A 56 -5.70 3.06 12.87
C GLU A 56 -5.16 1.68 12.44
N THR A 57 -4.85 1.48 11.16
CA THR A 57 -4.26 0.23 10.66
C THR A 57 -2.88 -0.02 11.26
N LEU A 58 -2.03 1.00 11.43
CA LEU A 58 -0.72 0.86 12.06
C LEU A 58 -0.84 0.37 13.52
N VAL A 59 -1.84 0.83 14.27
CA VAL A 59 -2.12 0.32 15.62
C VAL A 59 -2.46 -1.17 15.56
N ARG A 60 -3.32 -1.59 14.64
CA ARG A 60 -3.70 -3.01 14.49
C ARG A 60 -2.53 -3.88 14.05
N VAL A 61 -1.70 -3.39 13.12
CA VAL A 61 -0.46 -4.05 12.69
C VAL A 61 0.49 -4.25 13.87
N ALA A 62 0.64 -3.26 14.76
CA ALA A 62 1.47 -3.40 15.95
C ALA A 62 0.92 -4.47 16.91
N GLN A 63 -0.41 -4.55 17.09
CA GLN A 63 -1.05 -5.58 17.89
C GLN A 63 -0.83 -6.99 17.31
N VAL A 64 -0.91 -7.13 15.97
CA VAL A 64 -0.60 -8.40 15.28
C VAL A 64 0.87 -8.78 15.44
N GLU A 65 1.77 -7.83 15.31
CA GLU A 65 3.22 -8.04 15.43
C GLU A 65 3.63 -8.58 16.81
N ILE A 66 3.02 -8.08 17.89
CA ILE A 66 3.29 -8.54 19.26
C ILE A 66 2.45 -9.75 19.68
N GLY A 67 1.48 -10.16 18.86
CA GLY A 67 0.61 -11.31 19.12
C GLY A 67 -0.59 -11.03 20.03
N GLU A 68 -0.95 -9.75 20.23
CA GLU A 68 -2.22 -9.36 20.88
C GLU A 68 -3.43 -9.63 19.96
N LEU A 69 -3.23 -9.53 18.64
CA LEU A 69 -4.19 -9.94 17.63
C LEU A 69 -3.58 -11.06 16.77
N THR A 70 -4.37 -12.10 16.49
CA THR A 70 -3.94 -13.17 15.58
C THR A 70 -3.99 -12.72 14.12
N GLU A 71 -5.05 -11.98 13.79
CA GLU A 71 -5.30 -11.45 12.46
C GLU A 71 -6.07 -10.13 12.54
N TYR A 72 -5.99 -9.35 11.47
CA TYR A 72 -6.77 -8.14 11.26
C TYR A 72 -7.12 -8.00 9.79
N GLU A 73 -8.35 -7.60 9.49
CA GLU A 73 -8.78 -7.31 8.13
C GLU A 73 -9.05 -5.80 7.97
N TYR A 74 -8.49 -5.23 6.91
CA TYR A 74 -8.81 -3.88 6.47
C TYR A 74 -9.55 -3.94 5.14
N GLU A 75 -10.81 -3.52 5.15
CA GLU A 75 -11.63 -3.40 3.94
C GLU A 75 -11.31 -2.09 3.22
N GLY A 76 -10.41 -2.19 2.25
CA GLY A 76 -10.03 -1.10 1.37
C GLY A 76 -11.03 -0.84 0.24
N GLN A 77 -10.84 0.26 -0.50
CA GLN A 77 -11.69 0.58 -1.65
C GLN A 77 -11.54 -0.42 -2.81
N GLY A 78 -10.33 -0.89 -3.08
CA GLY A 78 -10.03 -1.86 -4.13
C GLY A 78 -9.74 -3.26 -3.61
N PHE A 79 -9.04 -3.39 -2.48
CA PHE A 79 -8.65 -4.67 -1.90
C PHE A 79 -9.04 -4.80 -0.42
N THR A 80 -9.34 -6.02 -0.02
CA THR A 80 -9.32 -6.44 1.39
C THR A 80 -7.90 -6.86 1.74
N HIS A 81 -7.35 -6.27 2.81
CA HIS A 81 -6.04 -6.62 3.34
C HIS A 81 -6.22 -7.60 4.49
N HIS A 82 -5.84 -8.85 4.31
CA HIS A 82 -5.82 -9.86 5.36
C HIS A 82 -4.43 -9.87 6.00
N ILE A 83 -4.33 -9.37 7.22
CA ILE A 83 -3.07 -9.09 7.91
C ILE A 83 -2.87 -10.11 9.03
N THR A 84 -1.83 -10.93 8.92
CA THR A 84 -1.39 -11.84 9.98
C THR A 84 0.06 -11.56 10.34
N ARG A 85 0.58 -12.23 11.38
CA ARG A 85 1.98 -12.13 11.77
C ARG A 85 2.94 -12.58 10.66
N ASP A 86 2.53 -13.59 9.89
CA ASP A 86 3.38 -14.22 8.88
C ASP A 86 3.34 -13.47 7.54
N ARG A 87 2.18 -12.95 7.17
CA ARG A 87 1.97 -12.31 5.86
C ARG A 87 0.82 -11.31 5.86
N VAL A 88 0.80 -10.47 4.85
CA VAL A 88 -0.35 -9.65 4.46
C VAL A 88 -0.76 -10.08 3.07
N ARG A 89 -2.01 -10.53 2.92
CA ARG A 89 -2.62 -10.97 1.66
C ARG A 89 -3.61 -9.89 1.19
N PHE A 90 -3.55 -9.57 -0.10
CA PHE A 90 -4.44 -8.61 -0.76
C PHE A 90 -5.37 -9.38 -1.68
N GLU A 91 -6.66 -9.27 -1.43
CA GLU A 91 -7.72 -9.86 -2.26
C GLU A 91 -8.59 -8.73 -2.81
N HIS A 92 -8.92 -8.78 -4.10
CA HIS A 92 -9.73 -7.70 -4.69
C HIS A 92 -11.15 -7.73 -4.09
N SER A 93 -11.62 -6.61 -3.54
CA SER A 93 -12.84 -6.56 -2.72
C SER A 93 -14.12 -6.97 -3.48
N VAL A 94 -14.16 -6.72 -4.80
CA VAL A 94 -15.31 -7.08 -5.66
C VAL A 94 -15.17 -8.45 -6.34
N PHE A 95 -14.03 -8.74 -6.96
CA PHE A 95 -13.85 -9.92 -7.81
C PHE A 95 -13.20 -11.10 -7.09
N GLY A 96 -12.72 -10.92 -5.86
CA GLY A 96 -11.93 -11.92 -5.16
C GLY A 96 -10.65 -12.26 -5.91
N GLU A 97 -10.27 -13.53 -5.92
CA GLU A 97 -9.18 -14.04 -6.75
C GLU A 97 -9.65 -14.27 -8.20
N CYS A 98 -9.04 -13.58 -9.16
CA CYS A 98 -9.24 -13.86 -10.58
C CYS A 98 -7.95 -13.64 -11.40
N PRO A 99 -7.84 -14.14 -12.64
CA PRO A 99 -6.65 -13.98 -13.47
C PRO A 99 -6.21 -12.53 -13.67
N GLU A 100 -7.16 -11.60 -13.70
CA GLU A 100 -6.95 -10.16 -13.82
C GLU A 100 -6.49 -9.52 -12.50
N TRP A 101 -6.89 -10.11 -11.37
CA TRP A 101 -6.58 -9.67 -10.00
C TRP A 101 -6.07 -10.83 -9.15
N PRO A 102 -4.88 -11.37 -9.46
CA PRO A 102 -4.31 -12.47 -8.70
C PRO A 102 -3.99 -12.01 -7.27
N ILE A 103 -4.18 -12.93 -6.32
CA ILE A 103 -3.79 -12.74 -4.92
C ILE A 103 -2.32 -12.34 -4.88
N TRP A 104 -2.03 -11.36 -4.04
CA TRP A 104 -0.67 -10.94 -3.79
C TRP A 104 -0.40 -10.81 -2.29
N CYS A 105 0.86 -11.01 -1.90
CA CYS A 105 1.26 -11.02 -0.50
C CYS A 105 2.59 -10.32 -0.30
N CYS A 106 2.76 -9.76 0.90
CA CYS A 106 4.03 -9.28 1.42
C CYS A 106 4.18 -9.68 2.88
N THR A 107 5.38 -9.53 3.43
CA THR A 107 5.60 -9.77 4.87
C THR A 107 4.96 -8.65 5.69
N LEU A 108 4.63 -8.94 6.96
CA LEU A 108 4.11 -7.89 7.87
C LEU A 108 5.09 -6.72 8.00
N ALA A 109 6.40 -7.00 8.00
CA ALA A 109 7.44 -5.98 8.08
C ALA A 109 7.44 -5.05 6.84
N GLN A 110 7.28 -5.61 5.64
CA GLN A 110 7.18 -4.83 4.40
C GLN A 110 5.91 -3.98 4.39
N TYR A 111 4.77 -4.56 4.78
CA TYR A 111 3.50 -3.84 4.86
C TYR A 111 3.59 -2.67 5.86
N LYS A 112 4.14 -2.92 7.05
CA LYS A 112 4.35 -1.89 8.08
C LYS A 112 5.27 -0.77 7.60
N ALA A 113 6.39 -1.10 6.96
CA ALA A 113 7.31 -0.10 6.41
C ALA A 113 6.62 0.77 5.35
N ALA A 114 5.80 0.16 4.49
CA ALA A 114 5.01 0.87 3.48
C ALA A 114 3.95 1.77 4.12
N LEU A 115 3.21 1.32 5.13
CA LEU A 115 2.26 2.18 5.85
C LEU A 115 2.93 3.37 6.52
N LEU A 116 4.10 3.18 7.14
CA LEU A 116 4.86 4.25 7.77
C LEU A 116 5.35 5.27 6.74
N GLY A 117 5.86 4.81 5.60
CA GLY A 117 6.25 5.70 4.49
C GLY A 117 5.05 6.46 3.94
N TYR A 118 3.92 5.79 3.74
CA TYR A 118 2.71 6.44 3.26
C TYR A 118 2.19 7.50 4.23
N ARG A 119 2.17 7.18 5.53
CA ARG A 119 1.86 8.13 6.60
C ARG A 119 2.75 9.36 6.55
N GLN A 120 4.07 9.18 6.39
CA GLN A 120 5.03 10.28 6.26
C GLN A 120 4.75 11.10 4.99
N PHE A 121 4.48 10.45 3.86
CA PHE A 121 4.16 11.13 2.60
C PHE A 121 2.90 11.99 2.71
N LEU A 122 1.87 11.53 3.43
CA LEU A 122 0.65 12.31 3.68
C LEU A 122 0.91 13.59 4.49
N ASP A 123 2.00 13.67 5.26
CA ASP A 123 2.43 14.89 5.98
C ASP A 123 3.25 15.86 5.12
N MET A 124 3.71 15.43 3.94
CA MET A 124 4.54 16.26 3.08
C MET A 124 3.71 17.28 2.31
N PRO A 125 4.31 18.40 1.85
CA PRO A 125 3.63 19.35 0.99
C PRO A 125 3.03 18.68 -0.25
N LYS A 126 1.87 19.15 -0.70
CA LYS A 126 1.25 18.68 -1.93
C LYS A 126 1.88 19.38 -3.14
N SER A 127 2.93 18.79 -3.69
CA SER A 127 3.63 19.28 -4.90
C SER A 127 4.11 18.13 -5.77
N ILE A 128 4.10 18.30 -7.10
CA ILE A 128 4.69 17.33 -8.04
C ILE A 128 6.19 17.10 -7.82
N GLU A 129 6.86 18.00 -7.09
CA GLU A 129 8.27 17.90 -6.72
C GLU A 129 8.47 17.09 -5.42
N THR A 130 7.40 16.77 -4.71
CA THR A 130 7.48 16.02 -3.45
C THR A 130 7.66 14.55 -3.75
N GLU A 131 8.77 14.03 -3.25
CA GLU A 131 9.19 12.65 -3.39
C GLU A 131 9.57 12.07 -2.02
N LEU A 132 9.06 10.88 -1.71
CA LEU A 132 9.54 10.08 -0.58
C LEU A 132 9.98 8.70 -1.05
N ILE A 133 11.26 8.38 -0.83
CA ILE A 133 11.81 7.05 -1.06
C ILE A 133 12.01 6.37 0.30
N ILE A 134 11.50 5.17 0.46
CA ILE A 134 11.71 4.31 1.64
C ILE A 134 12.41 3.01 1.24
N ASP A 135 13.18 2.45 2.16
CA ASP A 135 13.69 1.09 2.02
C ASP A 135 12.71 0.10 2.69
N LEU A 136 12.23 -0.86 1.90
CA LEU A 136 11.48 -2.00 2.38
C LEU A 136 12.43 -3.08 2.89
N PRO A 137 12.12 -3.68 4.05
CA PRO A 137 12.90 -4.78 4.61
C PRO A 137 12.86 -5.99 3.68
N GLU A 138 13.92 -6.79 3.76
CA GLU A 138 14.00 -8.08 3.07
C GLU A 138 12.98 -9.07 3.64
N GLY A 139 12.49 -9.96 2.80
CA GLY A 139 11.52 -10.98 3.17
C GLY A 139 10.67 -11.41 1.98
N GLU A 140 10.30 -12.68 1.99
CA GLU A 140 9.37 -13.27 1.04
C GLU A 140 8.15 -13.77 1.80
N ALA A 141 6.97 -13.35 1.36
CA ALA A 141 5.71 -13.92 1.82
C ALA A 141 5.14 -14.79 0.71
N ARG A 142 4.59 -15.95 1.09
CA ARG A 142 3.91 -16.82 0.15
C ARG A 142 2.40 -16.67 0.26
N CYS A 143 1.71 -16.78 -0.87
CA CYS A 143 0.25 -16.66 -0.98
C CYS A 143 -0.50 -17.99 -0.99
N ASP A 144 0.22 -19.10 -0.89
CA ASP A 144 -0.29 -20.48 -0.81
C ASP A 144 -0.82 -20.86 0.58
#